data_AF-A0A386TYM4-F1
#
_entry.id   AF-A0A386TYM4-F1
#
_cell.length_a   1.000
_cell.length_b   1.000
_cell.length_c   1.000
_cell.angle_alpha   90.00
_cell.angle_beta   90.00
_cell.angle_gamma   90.00
#
_symmetry.space_group_name_H-M   'P 1'
#
loop_
_entity.id
_entity.type
_entity.pdbx_description
1 polymer ?
#
loop_
_entity_poly.entity_id
_entity_poly.type
_entity_poly.pdbx_seq_one_letter_code
_entity_poly.pdbx_strand_id
1 'polypeptide(L)'
;MNKNRSFDEQYNHLLLNKDKVKLNPYWVLGFVDAEGTFGSLITKSSPALTHSVKDGERVKGEKRLEKIVTRSRFSISQSTHDVFILQHIKNFFNAGYLDPKETEIDTLALAPRLRARGRGLKNVKIVLFTIIPLPKALYLFSIIILC
;
A
#
# COMPACT_ATOMS: atom_id res chain seq x y z
N MET A 1 22.21 -9.11 -13.22
CA MET A 1 22.21 -7.72 -12.73
C MET A 1 23.35 -6.99 -13.44
N ASN A 2 23.10 -5.79 -13.97
CA ASN A 2 23.99 -5.12 -14.93
C ASN A 2 25.28 -4.61 -14.23
N LYS A 3 26.31 -5.47 -14.15
CA LYS A 3 27.53 -5.20 -13.35
C LYS A 3 28.37 -4.03 -13.88
N ASN A 4 28.14 -3.61 -15.12
CA ASN A 4 28.94 -2.60 -15.80
C ASN A 4 28.40 -1.16 -15.68
N ARG A 5 27.27 -0.95 -15.00
CA ARG A 5 26.70 0.40 -14.80
C ARG A 5 27.06 0.94 -13.43
N SER A 6 27.42 2.21 -13.36
CA SER A 6 27.62 2.90 -12.08
C SER A 6 26.30 2.98 -11.29
N PHE A 7 26.37 3.21 -9.98
CA PHE A 7 25.17 3.38 -9.16
C PHE A 7 24.31 4.55 -9.66
N ASP A 8 24.93 5.66 -10.03
CA ASP A 8 24.25 6.86 -10.50
C ASP A 8 23.53 6.61 -11.83
N GLU A 9 24.16 5.86 -12.75
CA GLU A 9 23.51 5.47 -14.00
C GLU A 9 22.31 4.55 -13.75
N GLN A 10 22.41 3.60 -12.81
CA GLN A 10 21.30 2.71 -12.46
C GLN A 10 20.13 3.49 -11.85
N TYR A 11 20.43 4.41 -10.93
CA TYR A 11 19.43 5.25 -10.27
C TYR A 11 18.76 6.21 -11.25
N ASN A 12 19.54 6.90 -12.07
CA ASN A 12 19.03 7.86 -13.06
C ASN A 12 18.30 7.18 -14.22
N HIS A 13 18.68 5.97 -14.63
CA HIS A 13 18.01 5.26 -15.73
C HIS A 13 16.51 5.04 -15.47
N LEU A 14 16.14 4.73 -14.22
CA LEU A 14 14.74 4.54 -13.85
C LEU A 14 13.99 5.88 -13.81
N LEU A 15 14.61 6.91 -13.25
CA LEU A 15 14.05 8.26 -13.20
C LEU A 15 13.84 8.87 -14.59
N LEU A 16 14.77 8.67 -15.51
CA LEU A 16 14.71 9.22 -16.88
C LEU A 16 13.62 8.56 -17.74
N ASN A 17 13.26 7.31 -17.45
CA ASN A 17 12.24 6.58 -18.19
C ASN A 17 10.88 6.59 -17.49
N LYS A 18 10.73 7.45 -16.47
CA LYS A 18 9.59 7.41 -15.57
C LYS A 18 8.24 7.53 -16.29
N ASP A 19 8.18 8.36 -17.33
CA ASP A 19 6.93 8.66 -18.04
C ASP A 19 6.68 7.72 -19.22
N LYS A 20 7.62 6.80 -19.52
CA LYS A 20 7.55 5.88 -20.67
C LYS A 20 7.05 4.49 -20.30
N VAL A 21 6.94 4.18 -19.02
CA VAL A 21 6.58 2.83 -18.56
C VAL A 21 5.06 2.66 -18.61
N LYS A 22 4.58 1.95 -19.65
CA LYS A 22 3.21 1.43 -19.68
C LYS A 22 3.20 0.00 -19.15
N LEU A 23 2.59 -0.22 -17.98
CA LEU A 23 2.50 -1.55 -17.39
C LEU A 23 1.54 -2.44 -18.19
N ASN A 24 2.04 -3.61 -18.58
CA ASN A 24 1.22 -4.66 -19.17
C ASN A 24 0.44 -5.38 -18.05
N PRO A 25 -0.88 -5.60 -18.17
CA PRO A 25 -1.67 -6.31 -17.16
C PRO A 25 -1.12 -7.70 -16.81
N TYR A 26 -0.62 -8.47 -17.79
CA TYR A 26 -0.04 -9.79 -17.54
C TYR A 26 1.29 -9.71 -16.78
N TRP A 27 2.05 -8.63 -16.99
CA TRP A 27 3.25 -8.36 -16.20
C TRP A 27 2.88 -8.01 -14.76
N VAL A 28 1.85 -7.17 -14.56
CA VAL A 28 1.35 -6.84 -13.23
C VAL A 28 0.86 -8.09 -12.52
N LEU A 29 0.13 -8.98 -13.21
CA LEU A 29 -0.31 -10.25 -12.66
C LEU A 29 0.87 -11.09 -12.14
N GLY A 30 1.90 -11.31 -12.98
CA GLY A 30 3.08 -12.07 -12.57
C GLY A 30 3.86 -11.39 -11.43
N PHE A 31 3.89 -10.06 -11.42
CA PHE A 31 4.51 -9.30 -10.33
C PHE A 31 3.72 -9.43 -9.02
N VAL A 32 2.39 -9.38 -9.07
CA VAL A 32 1.51 -9.60 -7.92
C VAL A 32 1.62 -11.03 -7.40
N ASP A 33 1.77 -12.02 -8.27
CA ASP A 33 1.95 -13.42 -7.86
C ASP A 33 3.27 -13.62 -7.09
N ALA A 34 4.34 -12.92 -7.50
CA ALA A 34 5.64 -13.03 -6.85
C ALA A 34 5.77 -12.20 -5.55
N GLU A 35 5.29 -10.95 -5.54
CA GLU A 35 5.56 -9.95 -4.48
C GLU A 35 4.29 -9.45 -3.76
N GLY A 36 3.12 -9.89 -4.22
CA GLY A 36 1.84 -9.51 -3.65
C GLY A 36 1.51 -10.30 -2.39
N THR A 37 0.69 -9.69 -1.55
CA THR A 37 0.15 -10.31 -0.34
C THR A 37 -1.29 -9.89 -0.17
N PHE A 38 -2.19 -10.88 -0.10
CA PHE A 38 -3.58 -10.69 0.26
C PHE A 38 -3.77 -11.09 1.72
N GLY A 39 -4.34 -10.20 2.53
CA GLY A 39 -4.58 -10.45 3.95
C GLY A 39 -5.94 -9.93 4.38
N SER A 40 -6.51 -10.57 5.39
CA SER A 40 -7.74 -10.12 6.04
C SER A 40 -7.43 -9.83 7.51
N LEU A 41 -7.66 -8.59 7.93
CA LEU A 41 -7.50 -8.17 9.31
C LEU A 41 -8.86 -8.13 10.00
N ILE A 42 -9.00 -8.86 11.09
CA ILE A 42 -10.20 -8.85 11.94
C ILE A 42 -9.88 -8.00 13.17
N THR A 43 -10.60 -6.90 13.36
CA THR A 43 -10.46 -6.03 14.54
C THR A 43 -11.80 -5.81 15.22
N LYS A 44 -11.76 -5.52 16.52
CA LYS A 44 -12.92 -4.99 17.25
C LYS A 44 -12.92 -3.47 17.13
N SER A 45 -14.07 -2.89 16.77
CA SER A 45 -14.22 -1.43 16.81
C SER A 45 -14.24 -0.98 18.27
N SER A 46 -13.44 0.03 18.62
CA SER A 46 -13.57 0.69 19.91
C SER A 46 -15.01 1.21 20.09
N PRO A 47 -15.65 0.99 21.25
CA PRO A 47 -16.95 1.57 21.54
C PRO A 47 -16.80 3.09 21.56
N ALA A 48 -17.14 3.74 20.46
CA ALA A 48 -17.16 5.20 20.40
C ALA A 48 -18.25 5.72 21.34
N LEU A 49 -17.85 6.52 22.33
CA LEU A 49 -18.78 7.37 23.05
C LEU A 49 -19.33 8.39 22.05
N THR A 50 -20.60 8.27 21.73
CA THR A 50 -21.27 9.32 20.98
C THR A 50 -21.58 10.45 21.96
N HIS A 51 -20.91 11.59 21.80
CA HIS A 51 -21.38 12.82 22.44
C HIS A 51 -22.54 13.33 21.60
N SER A 52 -23.75 13.18 22.13
CA SER A 52 -24.91 13.86 21.56
C SER A 52 -25.07 15.18 22.28
N VAL A 53 -25.10 16.27 21.54
CA VAL A 53 -25.43 17.59 22.08
C VAL A 53 -26.94 17.74 21.93
N LYS A 54 -27.66 17.85 23.05
CA LYS A 54 -29.05 18.31 23.10
C LYS A 54 -29.04 19.62 23.88
N ASP A 55 -29.64 20.65 23.30
CA ASP A 55 -29.81 21.97 23.93
C ASP A 55 -28.51 22.60 24.48
N GLY A 56 -27.37 22.35 23.81
CA GLY A 56 -26.07 22.90 24.20
C GLY A 56 -25.35 22.16 25.33
N GLU A 57 -25.98 21.19 25.98
CA GLU A 57 -25.32 20.35 26.99
C GLU A 57 -24.76 19.04 26.39
N ARG A 58 -23.58 18.63 26.89
CA ARG A 58 -22.98 17.33 26.57
C ARG A 58 -23.71 16.24 27.35
N VAL A 59 -24.69 15.61 26.72
CA VAL A 59 -25.32 14.41 27.27
C VAL A 59 -24.40 13.20 27.02
N LYS A 60 -24.18 12.40 28.07
CA LYS A 60 -23.42 11.15 27.98
C LYS A 60 -24.22 10.16 27.13
N GLY A 61 -23.87 10.04 25.85
CA GLY A 61 -24.60 9.19 24.91
C GLY A 61 -24.45 7.71 25.20
N GLU A 62 -25.34 6.93 24.61
CA GLU A 62 -25.37 5.48 24.73
C GLU A 62 -24.07 4.85 24.23
N LYS A 63 -23.62 3.82 24.95
CA LYS A 63 -22.43 3.05 24.58
C LYS A 63 -22.78 2.18 23.37
N ARG A 64 -22.24 2.52 22.19
CA ARG A 64 -22.38 1.67 21.01
C ARG A 64 -21.78 0.29 21.28
N LEU A 65 -22.50 -0.75 20.88
CA LEU A 65 -22.01 -2.14 20.91
C LEU A 65 -20.72 -2.27 20.10
N GLU A 66 -19.79 -3.08 20.60
CA GLU A 66 -18.58 -3.44 19.87
C GLU A 66 -18.96 -4.14 18.57
N LYS A 67 -18.41 -3.67 17.45
CA LYS A 67 -18.60 -4.30 16.14
C LYS A 67 -17.33 -5.02 15.74
N ILE A 68 -17.48 -6.24 15.24
CA ILE A 68 -16.38 -6.94 14.56
C ILE A 68 -16.25 -6.29 13.18
N VAL A 69 -15.05 -5.80 12.87
CA VAL A 69 -14.70 -5.18 11.60
C VAL A 69 -13.69 -6.07 10.91
N THR A 70 -14.02 -6.50 9.69
CA THR A 70 -13.10 -7.19 8.81
C THR A 70 -12.57 -6.21 7.77
N ARG A 71 -11.26 -6.22 7.53
CA ARG A 71 -10.59 -5.38 6.53
C ARG A 71 -9.77 -6.27 5.61
N SER A 72 -10.20 -6.38 4.37
CA SER A 72 -9.38 -6.98 3.32
C SER A 72 -8.29 -5.98 2.91
N ARG A 73 -7.08 -6.50 2.76
CA ARG A 73 -5.89 -5.74 2.41
C ARG A 73 -5.17 -6.49 1.29
N PHE A 74 -4.96 -5.80 0.19
CA PHE A 74 -3.96 -6.19 -0.77
C PHE A 74 -2.72 -5.32 -0.59
N SER A 75 -1.54 -5.93 -0.64
CA SER A 75 -0.32 -5.18 -0.55
C SER A 75 0.84 -5.78 -1.32
N ILE A 76 1.66 -4.90 -1.88
CA ILE A 76 2.89 -5.25 -2.59
C ILE A 76 4.02 -4.56 -1.85
N SER A 77 5.08 -5.29 -1.54
CA SER A 77 6.25 -4.78 -0.82
C SER A 77 7.47 -4.86 -1.73
N GLN A 78 8.24 -3.77 -1.85
CA GLN A 78 9.50 -3.80 -2.61
C GLN A 78 10.56 -2.89 -2.00
N SER A 79 11.83 -3.14 -2.31
CA SER A 79 12.96 -2.27 -1.97
C SER A 79 12.69 -0.80 -2.33
N THR A 80 13.20 0.13 -1.52
CA THR A 80 13.03 1.58 -1.75
C THR A 80 13.62 2.04 -3.08
N HIS A 81 14.65 1.36 -3.59
CA HIS A 81 15.22 1.66 -4.91
C HIS A 81 14.22 1.47 -6.05
N ASP A 82 13.21 0.63 -5.84
CA ASP A 82 12.19 0.32 -6.83
C ASP A 82 10.85 0.99 -6.49
N VAL A 83 10.84 2.02 -5.63
CA VAL A 83 9.60 2.77 -5.30
C VAL A 83 8.87 3.28 -6.53
N PHE A 84 9.62 3.56 -7.59
CA PHE A 84 9.11 3.95 -8.89
C PHE A 84 8.15 2.91 -9.50
N ILE A 85 8.46 1.62 -9.38
CA ILE A 85 7.60 0.54 -9.87
C ILE A 85 6.30 0.49 -9.09
N LEU A 86 6.38 0.74 -7.78
CA LEU A 86 5.21 0.76 -6.92
C LEU A 86 4.31 1.96 -7.25
N GLN A 87 4.88 3.11 -7.60
CA GLN A 87 4.11 4.25 -8.09
C GLN A 87 3.40 3.93 -9.41
N HIS A 88 4.04 3.18 -10.31
CA HIS A 88 3.42 2.72 -11.56
C HIS A 88 2.29 1.73 -11.33
N ILE A 89 2.46 0.79 -10.40
CA ILE A 89 1.42 -0.17 -10.05
C ILE A 89 0.23 0.53 -9.38
N LYS A 90 0.49 1.51 -8.49
CA LYS A 90 -0.56 2.38 -7.92
C LYS A 90 -1.35 3.09 -9.02
N ASN A 91 -0.65 3.68 -9.99
CA ASN A 91 -1.29 4.35 -11.13
C ASN A 91 -2.07 3.37 -12.02
N PHE A 92 -1.54 2.16 -12.24
CA PHE A 92 -2.20 1.10 -13.01
C PHE A 92 -3.54 0.69 -12.39
N PHE A 93 -3.59 0.49 -11.07
CA PHE A 93 -4.86 0.19 -10.37
C PHE A 93 -5.73 1.42 -10.12
N ASN A 94 -5.18 2.63 -10.31
CA ASN A 94 -5.78 3.90 -9.92
C ASN A 94 -6.34 3.90 -8.47
N ALA A 95 -5.62 3.21 -7.57
CA ALA A 95 -6.09 2.95 -6.22
C ALA A 95 -4.93 2.71 -5.24
N GLY A 96 -5.24 2.81 -3.95
CA GLY A 96 -4.29 2.60 -2.86
C GLY A 96 -3.35 3.77 -2.61
N TYR A 97 -2.48 3.59 -1.63
CA TYR A 97 -1.45 4.57 -1.27
C TYR A 97 -0.10 3.88 -1.08
N LEU A 98 0.97 4.66 -1.27
CA LEU A 98 2.32 4.25 -0.89
C LEU A 98 2.53 4.60 0.57
N ASP A 99 3.02 3.63 1.34
CA ASP A 99 3.38 3.79 2.75
C ASP A 99 4.92 3.80 2.86
N PRO A 100 5.58 4.95 2.62
CA PRO A 100 7.04 5.05 2.73
C PRO A 100 7.43 5.00 4.21
N LYS A 101 8.40 4.14 4.57
CA LYS A 101 8.93 4.08 5.94
C LYS A 101 9.83 5.26 6.32
N GLU A 102 10.35 6.01 5.35
CA GLU A 102 11.20 7.19 5.53
C GLU A 102 10.86 8.19 4.41
N THR A 103 10.43 9.40 4.79
CA THR A 103 9.92 10.44 3.88
C THR A 103 11.01 11.30 3.23
N GLU A 104 12.28 11.12 3.61
CA GLU A 104 13.43 11.96 3.22
C GLU A 104 14.56 11.16 2.54
N ILE A 105 14.25 10.13 1.73
CA ILE A 105 15.28 9.26 1.14
C ILE A 105 15.84 9.76 -0.21
N ASP A 106 15.15 10.67 -0.90
CA ASP A 106 15.40 10.88 -2.34
C ASP A 106 16.47 11.94 -2.66
N THR A 107 17.61 11.89 -1.95
CA THR A 107 18.84 12.55 -2.41
C THR A 107 19.90 11.51 -2.72
N LEU A 108 20.57 11.67 -3.87
CA LEU A 108 21.67 10.81 -4.35
C LEU A 108 22.74 10.56 -3.27
N ALA A 109 22.94 11.53 -2.36
CA ALA A 109 23.88 11.47 -1.25
C ALA A 109 23.47 10.50 -0.11
N LEU A 110 22.17 10.25 0.08
CA LEU A 110 21.65 9.41 1.16
C LEU A 110 21.48 7.94 0.75
N ALA A 111 21.26 7.67 -0.55
CA ALA A 111 21.00 6.33 -1.05
C ALA A 111 22.17 5.31 -0.84
N PRO A 112 23.46 5.67 -1.01
CA PRO A 112 24.57 4.76 -0.71
C PRO A 112 24.69 4.42 0.78
N ARG A 113 24.34 5.35 1.68
CA ARG A 113 24.40 5.16 3.13
C ARG A 113 23.34 4.18 3.64
N LEU A 114 22.20 4.10 2.98
CA LEU A 114 21.14 3.13 3.29
C LEU A 114 21.51 1.72 2.83
N ARG A 115 22.23 1.57 1.70
CA ARG A 115 22.79 0.26 1.27
C ARG A 115 23.83 -0.30 2.24
N ALA A 116 24.74 0.55 2.74
CA ALA A 116 25.90 0.10 3.53
C ALA A 116 25.56 -0.40 4.94
N ARG A 117 24.42 -0.02 5.51
CA ARG A 117 24.14 -0.29 6.94
C ARG A 117 23.56 -1.66 7.26
N GLY A 118 23.24 -2.53 6.29
CA GLY A 118 22.61 -3.84 6.55
C GLY A 118 21.23 -3.78 7.25
N ARG A 119 20.80 -2.59 7.70
CA ARG A 119 19.43 -2.24 8.04
C ARG A 119 18.69 -2.15 6.71
N GLY A 120 18.22 -3.30 6.24
CA GLY A 120 17.63 -3.52 4.92
C GLY A 120 16.81 -2.33 4.48
N LEU A 121 17.05 -1.88 3.24
CA LEU A 121 16.23 -0.92 2.51
C LEU A 121 14.77 -1.30 2.75
N LYS A 122 14.13 -0.55 3.63
CA LYS A 122 12.91 -1.01 4.28
C LYS A 122 11.80 -0.98 3.23
N ASN A 123 11.17 -2.14 3.02
CA ASN A 123 10.17 -2.32 1.98
C ASN A 123 9.13 -1.18 1.98
N VAL A 124 8.95 -0.54 0.83
CA VAL A 124 7.82 0.35 0.57
C VAL A 124 6.62 -0.52 0.23
N LYS A 125 5.47 -0.20 0.81
CA LYS A 125 4.26 -1.01 0.69
C LYS A 125 3.18 -0.23 -0.03
N ILE A 126 2.64 -0.77 -1.13
CA ILE A 126 1.34 -0.32 -1.63
C ILE A 126 0.28 -0.98 -0.76
N VAL A 127 -0.71 -0.21 -0.33
CA VAL A 127 -1.87 -0.75 0.37
C VAL A 127 -3.12 -0.38 -0.40
N LEU A 128 -3.80 -1.40 -0.92
CA LEU A 128 -5.16 -1.27 -1.42
C LEU A 128 -6.12 -1.75 -0.34
N PHE A 129 -7.00 -0.85 0.09
CA PHE A 129 -8.12 -1.17 0.96
C PHE A 129 -9.39 -1.22 0.13
N THR A 130 -10.12 -2.30 0.27
CA THR A 130 -11.54 -2.35 -0.06
C THR A 130 -12.31 -2.32 1.25
N ILE A 131 -12.89 -1.16 1.58
CA ILE A 131 -13.88 -1.08 2.65
C ILE A 131 -15.20 -1.57 2.06
N ILE A 132 -15.45 -2.87 2.12
CA ILE A 132 -16.74 -3.43 1.71
C ILE A 132 -17.61 -3.53 2.95
N PRO A 133 -18.76 -2.83 3.02
CA PRO A 133 -19.73 -3.07 4.09
C PRO A 133 -20.22 -4.52 4.00
N LEU A 134 -20.12 -5.24 5.12
CA LEU A 134 -20.42 -6.67 5.29
C LEU A 134 -21.68 -7.22 4.57
N PRO A 135 -22.82 -6.51 4.44
CA PRO A 135 -23.95 -7.07 3.71
C PRO A 135 -23.71 -7.27 2.20
N LYS A 136 -22.66 -6.66 1.62
CA LYS A 136 -22.36 -6.75 0.17
C LYS A 136 -21.12 -7.60 -0.16
N ALA A 137 -20.39 -8.08 0.86
CA ALA A 137 -19.13 -8.81 0.66
C ALA A 137 -19.30 -10.19 0.00
N LEU A 138 -20.48 -10.81 0.12
CA LEU A 138 -20.78 -12.11 -0.50
C LEU A 138 -20.80 -12.07 -2.03
N TYR A 139 -21.09 -10.93 -2.65
CA TYR A 139 -21.20 -10.83 -4.12
C TYR A 139 -19.85 -10.59 -4.82
N LEU A 140 -18.85 -10.02 -4.13
CA LEU A 140 -17.60 -9.63 -4.78
C LEU A 140 -16.57 -10.78 -4.85
N PHE A 141 -16.61 -11.73 -3.90
CA PHE A 141 -15.72 -12.90 -3.92
C PHE A 141 -16.02 -13.82 -5.12
N SER A 142 -17.26 -13.85 -5.61
CA SER A 142 -17.63 -14.61 -6.80
C SER A 142 -17.01 -14.05 -8.08
N ILE A 143 -16.71 -12.75 -8.14
CA ILE A 143 -16.17 -12.10 -9.35
C ILE A 143 -14.64 -12.26 -9.43
N ILE A 144 -13.95 -12.34 -8.29
CA ILE A 144 -12.48 -12.47 -8.24
C ILE A 144 -12.03 -13.93 -8.44
N ILE A 145 -12.89 -14.92 -8.20
CA ILE A 145 -12.58 -16.35 -8.40
C ILE A 145 -12.91 -16.82 -9.84
N LEU A 146 -13.59 -16.00 -10.65
CA LEU A 146 -14.02 -16.35 -12.02
C LEU A 146 -13.21 -15.69 -13.15
N CYS A 147 -12.11 -15.01 -12.83
CA CYS A 147 -11.13 -14.49 -13.79
C CYS A 147 -9.75 -15.05 -13.48
#